data_AF-A0A419V7H5-F1
#
_entry.id   AF-A0A419V7H5-F1
#
_cell.length_a   1.000
_cell.length_b   1.000
_cell.length_c   1.000
_cell.angle_alpha   90.00
_cell.angle_beta   90.00
_cell.angle_gamma   90.00
#
_symmetry.space_group_name_H-M   'P 1'
#
loop_
_entity.id
_entity.type
_entity.pdbx_description
1 polymer ?
#
loop_
_entity_poly.entity_id
_entity_poly.type
_entity_poly.pdbx_seq_one_letter_code
_entity_poly.pdbx_strand_id
1 'polypeptide(L)'
;MKYSMRCAVYEEMIAALKRPPRGIEDMLLHASYNTKVAGIAPFYGYYLYPHEWLHQSLESDSTLLAELNVAMAIALDAPTLEADPKMSLYFSLIASRARQNVCEHSLQVAFKTTMLFQKYVYLHHKVSILAEDHSFNIRKYRKFLKNAASQN
;
A
#
# COMPACT_ATOMS: atom_id res chain seq x y z
N MET A 1 19.18 5.03 -11.67
CA MET A 1 18.29 4.32 -10.73
C MET A 1 16.95 4.18 -11.43
N LYS A 2 16.53 2.94 -11.73
CA LYS A 2 15.31 2.64 -12.48
C LYS A 2 14.07 2.99 -11.65
N TYR A 3 12.95 3.30 -12.31
CA TYR A 3 11.66 3.45 -11.66
C TYR A 3 11.30 2.15 -10.93
N SER A 4 10.79 2.23 -9.71
CA SER A 4 10.56 1.06 -8.85
C SER A 4 9.19 1.11 -8.16
N MET A 5 8.75 -0.01 -7.60
CA MET A 5 7.51 -0.08 -6.81
C MET A 5 7.48 0.96 -5.69
N ARG A 6 8.63 1.20 -5.04
CA ARG A 6 8.75 2.24 -4.01
C ARG A 6 8.39 3.64 -4.56
N CYS A 7 8.79 3.95 -5.80
CA CYS A 7 8.45 5.20 -6.45
C CYS A 7 6.96 5.26 -6.83
N ALA A 8 6.46 4.22 -7.49
CA ALA A 8 5.07 4.13 -7.92
C ALA A 8 4.09 4.30 -6.75
N VAL A 9 4.34 3.58 -5.66
CA VAL A 9 3.51 3.62 -4.46
C VAL A 9 3.51 5.00 -3.81
N TYR A 10 4.68 5.64 -3.74
CA TYR A 10 4.76 6.99 -3.20
C TYR A 10 3.95 7.98 -4.06
N GLU A 11 4.14 7.97 -5.37
CA GLU A 11 3.40 8.86 -6.28
C GLU A 11 1.89 8.67 -6.20
N GLU A 12 1.42 7.42 -6.16
CA GLU A 12 -0.01 7.11 -6.04
C GLU A 12 -0.60 7.62 -4.73
N MET A 13 0.15 7.52 -3.63
CA MET A 13 -0.26 8.08 -2.34
C MET A 13 -0.36 9.60 -2.39
N ILE A 14 0.66 10.28 -2.94
CA ILE A 14 0.60 11.74 -3.11
C ILE A 14 -0.55 12.15 -4.03
N ALA A 15 -0.81 11.40 -5.11
CA ALA A 15 -1.89 11.69 -6.03
C ALA A 15 -3.27 11.56 -5.35
N ALA A 16 -3.42 10.60 -4.42
CA ALA A 16 -4.63 10.36 -3.66
C ALA A 16 -4.85 11.37 -2.52
N LEU A 17 -3.79 11.74 -1.78
CA LEU A 17 -3.87 12.66 -0.63
C LEU A 17 -3.57 14.13 -0.96
N LYS A 18 -3.00 14.42 -2.13
CA LYS A 18 -2.41 15.71 -2.52
C LYS A 18 -1.25 16.19 -1.64
N ARG A 19 -0.79 15.35 -0.72
CA ARG A 19 0.34 15.58 0.18
C ARG A 19 0.88 14.23 0.68
N PRO A 20 2.09 14.19 1.26
CA PRO A 20 2.53 13.03 2.03
C PRO A 20 1.64 12.83 3.28
N PRO A 21 1.38 11.57 3.69
CA PRO A 21 0.82 11.32 5.02
C PRO A 21 1.76 11.84 6.11
N ARG A 22 1.20 12.36 7.20
CA ARG A 22 1.97 12.79 8.37
C ARG A 22 2.41 11.62 9.26
N GLY A 23 1.80 10.46 9.08
CA GLY A 23 2.07 9.22 9.79
C GLY A 23 1.08 8.12 9.40
N ILE A 24 1.21 6.93 10.00
CA ILE A 24 0.31 5.80 9.73
C ILE A 24 -1.12 6.12 10.17
N GLU A 25 -1.30 6.78 11.32
CA GLU A 25 -2.63 7.14 11.84
C GLU A 25 -3.36 8.13 10.92
N ASP A 26 -2.67 9.18 10.46
CA ASP A 26 -3.19 10.13 9.46
C ASP A 26 -3.58 9.40 8.16
N MET A 27 -2.75 8.46 7.70
CA MET A 27 -3.03 7.65 6.52
C MET A 27 -4.26 6.76 6.71
N LEU A 28 -4.40 6.09 7.86
CA LEU A 28 -5.53 5.23 8.18
C LEU A 28 -6.83 6.02 8.36
N LEU A 29 -6.76 7.20 8.98
CA LEU A 29 -7.88 8.12 9.07
C LEU A 29 -8.38 8.48 7.67
N HIS A 30 -7.50 8.90 6.76
CA HIS A 30 -7.86 9.19 5.38
C HIS A 30 -8.36 7.95 4.61
N ALA A 31 -7.78 6.77 4.86
CA ALA A 31 -8.22 5.52 4.24
C ALA A 31 -9.65 5.13 4.63
N SER A 32 -10.12 5.53 5.82
CA SER A 32 -11.46 5.19 6.31
C SER A 32 -12.60 5.79 5.46
N TYR A 33 -12.34 6.90 4.77
CA TYR A 33 -13.33 7.57 3.92
C TYR A 33 -12.89 7.78 2.46
N ASN A 34 -11.64 7.43 2.10
CA ASN A 34 -11.14 7.54 0.74
C ASN A 34 -10.61 6.19 0.25
N THR A 35 -11.38 5.53 -0.63
CA THR A 35 -11.03 4.22 -1.19
C THR A 35 -9.73 4.23 -1.98
N LYS A 36 -9.34 5.35 -2.60
CA LYS A 36 -8.04 5.46 -3.28
C LYS A 36 -6.89 5.36 -2.29
N VAL A 37 -7.02 6.02 -1.13
CA VAL A 37 -6.03 5.96 -0.04
C VAL A 37 -6.01 4.56 0.57
N ALA A 38 -7.17 3.98 0.87
CA ALA A 38 -7.27 2.61 1.37
C ALA A 38 -6.63 1.59 0.42
N GLY A 39 -6.81 1.75 -0.89
CA GLY A 39 -6.22 0.90 -1.91
C GLY A 39 -4.69 1.00 -2.00
N ILE A 40 -4.08 2.10 -1.57
CA ILE A 40 -2.62 2.27 -1.63
C ILE A 40 -1.94 2.12 -0.25
N ALA A 41 -2.68 2.27 0.84
CA ALA A 41 -2.13 2.32 2.20
C ALA A 41 -1.28 1.08 2.59
N PRO A 42 -1.71 -0.17 2.33
CA PRO A 42 -0.89 -1.33 2.67
C PRO A 42 0.44 -1.35 1.92
N PHE A 43 0.44 -1.00 0.63
CA PHE A 43 1.66 -0.89 -0.17
C PHE A 43 2.57 0.23 0.35
N TYR A 44 2.00 1.37 0.70
CA TYR A 44 2.74 2.51 1.24
C TYR A 44 3.39 2.16 2.58
N GLY A 45 2.65 1.50 3.46
CA GLY A 45 3.17 0.92 4.70
C GLY A 45 4.33 -0.02 4.43
N TYR A 46 4.13 -1.07 3.63
CA TYR A 46 5.18 -2.06 3.33
C TYR A 46 6.45 -1.45 2.70
N TYR A 47 6.31 -0.61 1.67
CA TYR A 47 7.47 -0.14 0.91
C TYR A 47 8.22 1.04 1.56
N LEU A 48 7.54 1.89 2.33
CA LEU A 48 8.14 3.11 2.89
C LEU A 48 8.30 3.07 4.41
N TYR A 49 7.36 2.45 5.12
CA TYR A 49 7.27 2.45 6.59
C TYR A 49 6.93 1.04 7.14
N PRO A 50 7.70 -0.01 6.77
CA PRO A 50 7.33 -1.39 7.11
C PRO A 50 7.34 -1.66 8.60
N HIS A 51 8.24 -1.04 9.36
CA HIS A 51 8.31 -1.25 10.80
C HIS A 51 7.13 -0.60 11.51
N GLU A 52 6.76 0.62 11.12
CA GLU A 52 5.65 1.36 11.68
C GLU A 52 4.31 0.72 11.33
N TRP A 53 4.15 0.23 10.09
CA TRP A 53 2.95 -0.50 9.69
C TRP A 53 2.81 -1.81 10.48
N LEU A 54 3.89 -2.58 10.61
CA LEU A 54 3.90 -3.80 11.40
C LEU A 54 3.54 -3.52 12.86
N HIS A 55 4.21 -2.55 13.48
CA HIS A 55 3.97 -2.16 14.87
C HIS A 55 2.50 -1.75 15.10
N GLN A 56 1.97 -0.84 14.28
CA GLN A 56 0.55 -0.46 14.33
C GLN A 56 -0.37 -1.67 14.11
N SER A 57 -0.04 -2.58 13.19
CA SER A 57 -0.87 -3.75 12.93
C SER A 57 -0.91 -4.75 14.10
N LEU A 58 0.10 -4.74 14.96
CA LEU A 58 0.19 -5.59 16.14
C LEU A 58 -0.47 -4.96 17.37
N GLU A 59 -0.33 -3.65 17.53
CA GLU A 59 -0.77 -2.95 18.75
C GLU A 59 -2.14 -2.28 18.62
N SER A 60 -2.54 -1.88 17.43
CA SER A 60 -3.75 -1.09 17.22
C SER A 60 -5.03 -1.93 17.29
N ASP A 61 -6.10 -1.31 17.77
CA ASP A 61 -7.47 -1.84 17.78
C ASP A 61 -8.23 -1.50 16.47
N SER A 62 -7.54 -0.92 15.48
CA SER A 62 -8.15 -0.48 14.22
C SER A 62 -8.69 -1.65 13.39
N THR A 63 -10.01 -1.78 13.32
CA THR A 63 -10.70 -2.74 12.45
C THR A 63 -10.30 -2.57 10.98
N LEU A 64 -10.21 -1.31 10.51
CA LEU A 64 -9.82 -1.01 9.13
C LEU A 64 -8.43 -1.54 8.80
N LEU A 65 -7.46 -1.36 9.71
CA LEU A 65 -6.09 -1.84 9.51
C LEU A 65 -6.07 -3.37 9.43
N ALA A 66 -6.76 -4.04 10.35
CA ALA A 66 -6.86 -5.49 10.36
C ALA A 66 -7.53 -6.04 9.09
N GLU A 67 -8.63 -5.43 8.65
CA GLU A 67 -9.32 -5.78 7.40
C GLU A 67 -8.43 -5.57 6.17
N LEU A 68 -7.67 -4.47 6.11
CA LEU A 68 -6.73 -4.22 5.01
C LEU A 68 -5.60 -5.25 4.98
N ASN A 69 -5.08 -5.66 6.14
CA ASN A 69 -4.03 -6.67 6.23
C ASN A 69 -4.53 -8.05 5.78
N VAL A 70 -5.72 -8.47 6.24
CA VAL A 70 -6.36 -9.73 5.81
C VAL A 70 -6.65 -9.69 4.32
N ALA A 71 -7.29 -8.62 3.83
CA ALA A 71 -7.60 -8.46 2.41
C ALA A 71 -6.34 -8.47 1.53
N MET A 72 -5.25 -7.90 2.03
CA MET A 72 -3.96 -7.91 1.33
C MET A 72 -3.37 -9.32 1.28
N ALA A 73 -3.39 -10.06 2.38
CA ALA A 73 -2.91 -11.44 2.41
C ALA A 73 -3.68 -12.32 1.41
N ILE A 74 -5.01 -12.20 1.37
CA ILE A 74 -5.85 -12.93 0.40
C ILE A 74 -5.53 -12.49 -1.03
N ALA A 75 -5.38 -11.18 -1.28
CA ALA A 75 -5.09 -10.66 -2.62
C ALA A 75 -3.74 -11.16 -3.16
N LEU A 76 -2.75 -11.33 -2.29
CA LEU A 76 -1.42 -11.82 -2.65
C LEU A 76 -1.34 -13.35 -2.83
N ASP A 77 -2.28 -14.10 -2.25
CA ASP A 77 -2.40 -15.55 -2.42
C ASP A 77 -3.12 -15.95 -3.73
N ALA A 78 -3.59 -14.96 -4.50
CA ALA A 78 -4.26 -15.20 -5.77
C ALA A 78 -3.33 -15.96 -6.75
N PRO A 79 -3.75 -17.12 -7.30
CA PRO A 79 -2.87 -17.98 -8.12
C PRO A 79 -2.30 -17.33 -9.38
N THR A 80 -2.98 -16.30 -9.89
CA THR A 80 -2.57 -15.54 -11.08
C THR A 80 -1.55 -14.45 -10.78
N LEU A 81 -1.23 -14.23 -9.50
CA LEU A 81 -0.33 -13.20 -9.05
C LEU A 81 1.05 -13.80 -8.74
N GLU A 82 2.07 -13.42 -9.52
CA GLU A 82 3.47 -13.64 -9.13
C GLU A 82 3.87 -12.60 -8.08
N ALA A 83 3.31 -12.73 -6.88
CA ALA A 83 3.56 -11.82 -5.77
C ALA A 83 5.04 -11.89 -5.31
N ASP A 84 5.60 -10.76 -4.88
CA ASP A 84 6.89 -10.75 -4.18
C ASP A 84 6.79 -11.64 -2.92
N PRO A 85 7.57 -12.74 -2.82
CA PRO A 85 7.48 -13.68 -1.70
C PRO A 85 7.68 -13.00 -0.34
N LYS A 86 8.48 -11.93 -0.28
CA LYS A 86 8.68 -11.16 0.96
C LYS A 86 7.44 -10.41 1.37
N MET A 87 6.71 -9.85 0.40
CA MET A 87 5.46 -9.14 0.65
C MET A 87 4.37 -10.11 1.08
N SER A 88 4.24 -11.25 0.40
CA SER A 88 3.28 -12.30 0.78
C SER A 88 3.54 -12.76 2.21
N LEU A 89 4.79 -13.14 2.54
CA LEU A 89 5.14 -13.55 3.89
C LEU A 89 4.85 -12.45 4.94
N TYR A 90 5.18 -11.20 4.62
CA TYR A 90 4.94 -10.07 5.52
C TYR A 90 3.45 -9.91 5.86
N PHE A 91 2.57 -9.91 4.87
CA PHE A 91 1.14 -9.74 5.11
C PHE A 91 0.49 -11.01 5.69
N SER A 92 0.94 -12.21 5.32
CA SER A 92 0.48 -13.45 5.96
C SER A 92 0.79 -13.47 7.46
N LEU A 93 1.99 -13.04 7.86
CA LEU A 93 2.36 -12.95 9.28
C LEU A 93 1.49 -11.95 10.04
N ILE A 94 1.23 -10.79 9.45
CA ILE A 94 0.38 -9.77 10.07
C ILE A 94 -1.08 -10.25 10.15
N ALA A 95 -1.63 -10.79 9.06
CA ALA A 95 -3.00 -11.28 9.00
C ALA A 95 -3.24 -12.44 9.97
N SER A 96 -2.26 -13.33 10.17
CA SER A 96 -2.37 -14.42 11.16
C SER A 96 -2.53 -13.93 12.61
N ARG A 97 -2.15 -12.68 12.87
CA ARG A 97 -2.30 -12.01 14.16
C ARG A 97 -3.48 -11.04 14.20
N ALA A 98 -4.22 -10.88 13.10
CA ALA A 98 -5.44 -10.10 13.09
C ALA A 98 -6.39 -10.67 14.14
N ARG A 99 -6.93 -9.80 14.99
CA ARG A 99 -7.81 -10.21 16.09
C ARG A 99 -9.05 -10.93 15.55
N GLN A 100 -9.65 -11.78 16.39
CA GLN A 100 -10.86 -12.60 16.11
C GLN A 100 -12.08 -11.81 15.58
N ASN A 101 -12.01 -10.48 15.53
CA ASN A 101 -13.09 -9.60 15.12
C ASN A 101 -13.16 -9.37 13.59
N VAL A 102 -12.15 -9.78 12.82
CA VAL A 102 -12.21 -9.68 11.35
C VAL A 102 -12.76 -10.97 10.76
N CYS A 103 -13.94 -10.89 10.16
CA CYS A 103 -14.49 -11.99 9.36
C CYS A 103 -13.91 -11.94 7.96
N GLU A 104 -13.01 -12.88 7.62
CA GLU A 104 -12.36 -12.98 6.30
C GLU A 104 -13.38 -13.11 5.17
N HIS A 105 -14.51 -13.77 5.43
CA HIS A 105 -15.60 -13.97 4.48
C HIS A 105 -16.59 -12.80 4.41
N SER A 106 -16.31 -11.69 5.09
CA SER A 106 -17.16 -10.51 5.01
C SER A 106 -17.09 -9.86 3.63
N LEU A 107 -18.22 -9.32 3.17
CA LEU A 107 -18.29 -8.51 1.94
C LEU A 107 -17.26 -7.38 1.95
N GLN A 108 -17.02 -6.76 3.10
CA GLN A 108 -16.03 -5.69 3.25
C GLN A 108 -14.61 -6.15 2.95
N VAL A 109 -14.20 -7.33 3.45
CA VAL A 109 -12.87 -7.90 3.13
C VAL A 109 -12.80 -8.30 1.67
N ALA A 110 -13.86 -8.87 1.08
CA ALA A 110 -13.90 -9.23 -0.33
C ALA A 110 -13.72 -8.01 -1.27
N PHE A 111 -14.43 -6.90 -0.99
CA PHE A 111 -14.27 -5.67 -1.75
C PHE A 111 -12.85 -5.09 -1.62
N LYS A 112 -12.29 -5.08 -0.41
CA LYS A 112 -10.91 -4.63 -0.18
C LYS A 112 -9.89 -5.51 -0.91
N THR A 113 -10.10 -6.83 -0.90
CA THR A 113 -9.24 -7.80 -1.58
C THR A 113 -9.18 -7.51 -3.07
N THR A 114 -10.35 -7.31 -3.69
CA THR A 114 -10.46 -7.00 -5.13
C THR A 114 -9.75 -5.68 -5.45
N MET A 115 -10.00 -4.65 -4.64
CA MET A 115 -9.35 -3.34 -4.78
C MET A 115 -7.82 -3.44 -4.68
N LEU A 116 -7.31 -4.17 -3.70
CA LEU A 116 -5.87 -4.33 -3.47
C LEU A 116 -5.21 -5.16 -4.58
N PHE A 117 -5.86 -6.23 -5.03
CA PHE A 117 -5.40 -7.02 -6.19
C PHE A 117 -5.27 -6.14 -7.44
N GLN A 118 -6.33 -5.40 -7.79
CA GLN A 118 -6.31 -4.48 -8.93
C GLN A 118 -5.23 -3.41 -8.79
N LYS A 119 -5.04 -2.88 -7.58
CA LYS A 119 -3.99 -1.88 -7.33
C LYS A 119 -2.59 -2.48 -7.49
N TYR A 120 -2.35 -3.71 -7.04
CA TYR A 120 -1.07 -4.38 -7.21
C TYR A 120 -0.73 -4.57 -8.69
N VAL A 121 -1.67 -5.14 -9.47
CA VAL A 121 -1.51 -5.32 -10.92
C VAL A 121 -1.23 -3.98 -11.61
N TYR A 122 -1.98 -2.93 -11.27
CA TYR A 122 -1.77 -1.59 -11.79
C TYR A 122 -0.36 -1.06 -11.47
N LEU A 123 0.11 -1.19 -10.23
CA LEU A 123 1.43 -0.71 -9.82
C LEU A 123 2.55 -1.45 -10.56
N HIS A 124 2.44 -2.78 -10.69
CA HIS A 124 3.40 -3.59 -11.45
C HIS A 124 3.43 -3.18 -12.92
N HIS A 125 2.27 -2.99 -13.54
CA HIS A 125 2.19 -2.53 -14.92
C HIS A 125 2.81 -1.13 -15.10
N LYS A 126 2.49 -0.19 -14.19
CA LYS A 126 3.08 1.16 -14.17
C LYS A 126 4.61 1.10 -14.05
N VAL A 127 5.13 0.22 -13.19
CA VAL A 127 6.58 0.04 -13.03
C VAL A 127 7.21 -0.55 -14.28
N SER A 128 6.60 -1.56 -14.89
CA SER A 128 7.11 -2.18 -16.12
C SER A 128 7.26 -1.15 -17.24
N ILE A 129 6.21 -0.36 -17.50
CA ILE A 129 6.22 0.67 -18.56
C ILE A 129 7.31 1.72 -18.30
N LEU A 130 7.40 2.24 -17.06
CA LEU A 130 8.29 3.34 -16.72
C LEU A 130 9.74 2.90 -16.43
N ALA A 131 9.98 1.61 -16.20
CA ALA A 131 11.33 1.06 -16.07
C ALA A 131 12.01 0.90 -17.43
N GLU A 132 11.23 0.71 -18.49
CA GLU A 132 11.68 0.64 -19.89
C GLU A 132 11.89 2.04 -20.49
N ASP A 133 11.23 3.06 -19.94
CA ASP A 133 11.42 4.45 -20.33
C ASP A 133 12.76 5.03 -19.82
N HIS A 134 13.74 5.16 -20.72
CA HIS A 134 15.04 5.77 -20.45
C HIS A 134 14.97 7.26 -20.08
N SER A 135 13.81 7.91 -20.22
CA SER A 135 13.60 9.31 -19.85
C SER A 135 13.40 9.54 -18.34
N PHE A 136 13.24 8.47 -17.54
CA PHE A 136 13.07 8.57 -16.09
C PHE A 136 14.31 9.20 -15.42
N ASN A 137 14.21 10.48 -15.12
CA ASN A 137 15.27 11.24 -14.48
C ASN A 137 15.04 11.30 -12.97
N ILE A 138 15.80 10.50 -12.23
CA ILE A 138 15.70 10.48 -10.76
C ILE A 138 15.96 11.84 -10.09
N ARG A 139 16.71 12.76 -10.72
CA ARG A 139 16.90 14.11 -10.19
C ARG A 139 15.60 14.92 -10.30
N LYS A 140 14.86 14.80 -11.40
CA LYS A 140 13.53 15.41 -11.54
C LYS A 140 12.54 14.79 -10.54
N TYR A 141 12.56 13.47 -10.37
CA TYR A 141 11.72 12.77 -9.38
C TYR A 141 12.03 13.23 -7.95
N ARG A 142 13.31 13.26 -7.53
CA ARG A 142 13.71 13.76 -6.21
C ARG A 142 13.34 15.23 -6.02
N LYS A 143 13.36 16.05 -7.06
CA LYS A 143 12.92 17.45 -7.02
C LYS A 143 11.40 17.55 -6.84
N PHE A 144 10.64 16.72 -7.54
CA PHE A 144 9.18 16.58 -7.33
C PHE A 144 8.87 16.14 -5.89
N LEU A 145 9.56 15.12 -5.37
CA LEU A 145 9.42 14.67 -3.99
C LEU A 145 9.71 15.78 -2.97
N LYS A 146 10.82 16.51 -3.16
CA LYS A 146 11.17 17.63 -2.29
C LYS A 146 10.11 18.72 -2.34
N ASN A 147 9.66 19.10 -3.53
CA ASN A 147 8.63 20.12 -3.71
C ASN A 147 7.28 19.71 -3.10
N ALA A 148 6.89 18.43 -3.23
CA ALA A 148 5.67 17.90 -2.61
C ALA A 148 5.76 17.82 -1.07
N ALA A 149 6.98 17.68 -0.53
CA ALA A 149 7.23 17.70 0.91
C ALA A 149 7.37 19.12 1.49
N SER A 150 7.79 20.11 0.68
CA SER A 150 8.08 21.48 1.11
C SER A 150 6.95 22.49 0.88
N GLN A 151 5.76 22.04 0.46
CA GLN A 151 4.55 22.89 0.39
C GLN A 151 3.76 22.94 1.72
N ASN A 152 4.44 22.68 2.84
CA ASN A 152 3.93 22.93 4.19
C ASN A 152 4.91 23.83 4.94
#